data_AF-A0A917RQ84-F1
#
_entry.id   AF-A0A917RQ84-F1
#
_cell.length_a   1.000
_cell.length_b   1.000
_cell.length_c   1.000
_cell.angle_alpha   90.00
_cell.angle_beta   90.00
_cell.angle_gamma   90.00
#
_symmetry.space_group_name_H-M   'P 1'
#
loop_
_entity.id
_entity.type
_entity.pdbx_description
1 polymer ?
#
loop_
_entity_poly.entity_id
_entity_poly.type
_entity_poly.pdbx_seq_one_letter_code
_entity_poly.pdbx_strand_id
1 'polypeptide(L)' 'MPAVYGLLKGRKTACFPPITGDMENAGATVIDAPDVVDGNLISCRGWPDMPQFARAMMEVFSKSINSASA' A
#
# COMPACT_ATOMS: atom_id res chain seq x y z
N MET A 1 -7.37 -8.12 -4.52
CA MET A 1 -6.02 -8.69 -4.76
C MET A 1 -5.37 -7.97 -5.94
N PRO A 2 -4.72 -6.81 -5.74
CA PRO A 2 -4.06 -6.05 -6.81
C PRO A 2 -2.96 -6.85 -7.53
N ALA A 3 -2.36 -7.84 -6.86
CA ALA A 3 -1.39 -8.77 -7.42
C ALA A 3 -1.91 -9.52 -8.65
N VAL A 4 -3.13 -10.08 -8.58
CA VAL A 4 -3.72 -10.90 -9.66
C VAL A 4 -3.98 -10.08 -10.92
N TYR A 5 -4.29 -8.79 -10.76
CA TYR A 5 -4.53 -7.88 -11.88
C TYR A 5 -3.23 -7.21 -12.41
N GLY A 6 -2.06 -7.62 -11.90
CA GLY A 6 -0.77 -7.07 -12.33
C GLY A 6 -0.55 -5.60 -11.93
N LEU A 7 -1.32 -5.09 -10.97
CA LEU A 7 -1.28 -3.67 -10.56
C LEU A 7 -0.09 -3.33 -9.64
N LEU A 8 0.67 -4.34 -9.21
CA LEU A 8 1.81 -4.18 -8.31
C LEU A 8 3.17 -4.09 -9.03
N LYS A 9 3.22 -4.25 -10.35
CA LYS A 9 4.47 -4.24 -11.11
C LYS A 9 5.21 -2.90 -10.94
N GLY A 10 6.42 -2.95 -10.40
CA GLY A 10 7.27 -1.78 -10.16
C GLY A 10 6.79 -0.88 -9.01
N ARG A 11 5.85 -1.35 -8.19
CA ARG A 11 5.27 -0.62 -7.05
C ARG A 11 5.89 -1.08 -5.74
N LYS A 12 5.84 -0.21 -4.73
CA LYS A 12 6.22 -0.53 -3.35
C LYS A 12 4.96 -0.85 -2.54
N THR A 13 4.99 -1.93 -1.78
CA THR A 13 3.86 -2.36 -0.94
C THR A 13 4.35 -2.98 0.36
N ALA A 14 3.53 -2.95 1.40
CA ALA A 14 3.62 -3.87 2.52
C ALA A 14 2.61 -5.00 2.31
N CYS A 15 2.86 -6.15 2.93
CA CYS A 15 1.92 -7.27 2.94
C CYS A 15 2.09 -8.10 4.21
N PHE A 16 1.17 -9.04 4.42
CA PHE A 16 1.31 -10.01 5.50
C PHE A 16 2.57 -10.87 5.25
N PRO A 17 3.44 -11.13 6.25
CA PRO A 17 4.74 -11.76 6.00
C PRO A 17 4.70 -13.09 5.22
N PRO A 18 3.71 -14.00 5.44
CA PRO A 18 3.59 -15.25 4.68
C PRO A 18 3.31 -15.09 3.18
N ILE A 19 2.78 -13.95 2.72
CA ILE A 19 2.45 -13.73 1.30
C ILE A 19 3.51 -12.88 0.57
N THR A 20 4.66 -12.64 1.20
CA THR A 20 5.76 -11.84 0.62
C THR A 20 6.19 -12.37 -0.74
N GLY A 21 6.40 -13.69 -0.86
CA GLY A 21 6.82 -14.31 -2.11
C GLY A 21 5.80 -14.14 -3.25
N ASP A 22 4.50 -14.13 -2.95
CA ASP A 22 3.46 -13.90 -3.95
C ASP A 22 3.46 -12.44 -4.44
N MET A 23 3.75 -11.49 -3.55
CA MET A 23 3.84 -10.07 -3.90
C MET A 23 5.08 -9.78 -4.73
N GLU A 24 6.22 -10.38 -4.39
CA GLU A 24 7.45 -10.28 -5.18
C GLU A 24 7.28 -10.94 -6.56
N ASN A 25 6.64 -12.12 -6.64
CA ASN A 25 6.29 -12.76 -7.91
C ASN A 25 5.35 -11.91 -8.76
N ALA A 26 4.48 -11.10 -8.14
CA ALA A 26 3.63 -10.13 -8.83
C ALA A 26 4.39 -8.87 -9.31
N GLY A 27 5.69 -8.77 -9.04
CA GLY A 27 6.57 -7.67 -9.44
C GLY A 27 6.56 -6.47 -8.48
N ALA A 28 6.07 -6.65 -7.26
CA ALA A 28 6.10 -5.64 -6.21
C ALA A 28 7.44 -5.65 -5.47
N THR A 29 7.85 -4.51 -4.94
CA THR A 29 8.89 -4.43 -3.90
C THR A 29 8.21 -4.42 -2.54
N VAL A 30 8.40 -5.50 -1.76
CA VAL A 30 7.84 -5.59 -0.41
C VAL A 30 8.73 -4.82 0.56
N ILE A 31 8.13 -3.93 1.35
CA ILE A 31 8.82 -3.15 2.39
C ILE A 31 8.27 -3.57 3.75
N ASP A 32 9.16 -3.93 4.67
CA ASP A 32 8.80 -4.18 6.07
C ASP A 32 8.61 -2.85 6.81
N ALA A 33 7.42 -2.28 6.69
CA ALA A 33 7.01 -1.05 7.35
C ALA A 33 5.55 -1.15 7.82
N PRO A 34 5.17 -0.45 8.90
CA PRO A 34 3.79 -0.47 9.40
C PRO A 34 2.78 0.06 8.38
N ASP A 35 3.18 1.05 7.58
CA ASP A 35 2.42 1.57 6.46
C ASP A 35 3.36 1.88 5.29
N VAL A 36 2.89 1.60 4.08
CA VAL A 36 3.60 1.92 2.83
C VAL A 36 2.61 2.64 1.93
N VAL A 37 2.95 3.88 1.58
CA VAL A 37 2.21 4.70 0.64
C VAL A 37 3.02 4.85 -0.64
N ASP A 38 2.50 4.31 -1.73
CA ASP A 38 3.05 4.47 -3.07
C ASP A 38 1.97 5.12 -3.95
N GLY A 39 2.00 6.44 -4.09
CA GLY A 39 0.96 7.19 -4.79
C GLY A 39 -0.42 6.99 -4.17
N ASN A 40 -1.31 6.31 -4.88
CA ASN A 40 -2.67 5.96 -4.42
C ASN A 40 -2.77 4.55 -3.80
N LEU A 41 -1.68 3.77 -3.78
CA LEU A 41 -1.64 2.47 -3.15
C LEU A 41 -1.19 2.63 -1.70
N ILE A 42 -2.10 2.36 -0.76
CA ILE A 42 -1.79 2.28 0.67
C ILE A 42 -1.83 0.80 1.08
N SER A 43 -0.83 0.37 1.83
CA SER A 43 -0.71 -1.02 2.31
C SER A 43 -0.06 -1.08 3.69
N CYS A 44 -0.26 -2.19 4.40
CA CYS A 44 0.31 -2.45 5.72
C CYS A 44 0.57 -3.95 5.91
N ARG A 45 1.27 -4.34 6.99
CA ARG A 45 1.58 -5.76 7.25
C ARG A 45 0.40 -6.54 7.81
N GLY A 46 -0.59 -5.86 8.39
CA GLY A 46 -1.81 -6.50 8.87
C GLY A 46 -2.44 -5.74 10.03
N TRP A 47 -3.27 -6.46 10.80
CA TRP A 47 -4.06 -5.91 11.91
C TRP A 47 -3.28 -5.06 12.92
N PRO A 48 -2.04 -5.40 13.32
CA PRO A 48 -1.28 -4.60 14.29
C PRO A 48 -0.99 -3.17 13.84
N ASP A 49 -0.88 -2.93 12.52
CA ASP A 49 -0.49 -1.63 11.95
C ASP A 49 -1.71 -0.84 11.43
N MET A 50 -2.93 -1.26 11.77
CA MET A 50 -4.16 -0.61 11.32
C MET A 50 -4.28 0.88 11.73
N PRO A 51 -3.83 1.31 12.92
CA PRO A 51 -3.83 2.74 13.28
C PRO A 51 -2.98 3.60 12.34
N GLN A 52 -1.83 3.09 11.88
CA GLN A 52 -0.92 3.76 10.97
C GLN A 52 -1.51 3.79 9.55
N PHE A 53 -2.02 2.64 9.10
CA PHE A 53 -2.74 2.52 7.83
C PHE A 53 -3.92 3.51 7.73
N ALA A 54 -4.73 3.62 8.78
CA ALA A 54 -5.86 4.57 8.81
C ALA A 54 -5.40 6.03 8.66
N ARG A 55 -4.31 6.41 9.32
CA ARG A 55 -3.72 7.77 9.19
C ARG A 55 -3.24 8.02 7.77
N ALA A 56 -2.48 7.09 7.20
CA ALA A 56 -1.97 7.19 5.84
C ALA A 56 -3.11 7.31 4.80
N MET A 57 -4.19 6.53 4.95
CA MET A 57 -5.37 6.64 4.09
C MET A 57 -6.02 8.03 4.16
N MET A 58 -6.23 8.56 5.37
CA MET A 58 -6.83 9.89 5.54
C MET A 58 -5.97 10.98 4.89
N GLU A 59 -4.65 10.88 4.99
CA GLU A 59 -3.73 11.81 4.35
C GLU A 59 -3.84 11.77 2.82
N VAL A 60 -3.89 10.58 2.22
CA VAL A 60 -4.06 10.41 0.77
C VAL A 60 -5.40 10.98 0.30
N PHE A 61 -6.48 10.71 1.03
CA PHE A 61 -7.80 11.27 0.69
C PHE A 61 -7.83 12.80 0.82
N SER A 62 -7.21 13.37 1.87
CA SER A 62 -7.11 14.82 2.03
C SER A 62 -6.34 15.46 0.88
N LYS A 63 -5.22 14.86 0.43
CA LYS A 63 -4.48 15.31 -0.75
C LYS A 63 -5.32 15.24 -2.03
N SER A 64 -6.14 14.19 -2.18
CA SER A 64 -7.03 14.05 -3.33
C SER A 64 -8.13 15.12 -3.37
N ILE A 65 -8.65 15.53 -2.20
CA ILE A 65 -9.67 16.60 -2.13
C ILE A 65 -9.05 17.93 -2.54
N ASN A 66 -7.87 18.25 -2.01
CA ASN A 66 -7.22 19.54 -2.26
C ASN A 66 -6.74 19.70 -3.72
N SER A 67 -6.39 18.60 -4.38
CA SER A 67 -5.99 18.60 -5.80
C SER A 67 -7.18 18.70 -6.77
N ALA A 68 -8.40 18.41 -6.33
CA ALA A 68 -9.61 18.60 -7.13
C ALA A 68 -10.20 20.02 -7.01
N SER A 69 -9.76 20.80 -6.01
CA SER A 69 -10.19 22.18 -5.76
C SER A 69 -9.23 23.25 -6.29
N ALA A 70 -8.18 22.86 -7.01
CA ALA A 70 -7.19 23.74 -7.63
C ALA A 70 -7.25 23.61 -9.15
#